data_AF-A0A966YEF4-F1
#
_entry.id   AF-A0A966YEF4-F1
#
_cell.length_a   1.000
_cell.length_b   1.000
_cell.length_c   1.000
_cell.angle_alpha   90.00
_cell.angle_beta   90.00
_cell.angle_gamma   90.00
#
_symmetry.space_group_name_H-M   'P 1'
#
loop_
_entity.id
_entity.type
_entity.pdbx_description
1 polymer ?
#
loop_
_entity_poly.entity_id
_entity_poly.type
_entity_poly.pdbx_seq_one_letter_code
_entity_poly.pdbx_strand_id
1 'polypeptide(L)' 'HVGETSGCSDHDHDLIHELSRRLDSLWRYDQYIANAEWRDELRQFWMDAKALEQQAIQRLKELIKQEVRNECF' A
#
# COMPACT_ATOMS: atom_id res chain seq x y z
N HIS A 1 -26.27 -6.21 11.78
CA HIS A 1 -25.23 -5.22 11.51
C HIS A 1 -23.94 -5.98 11.24
N VAL A 2 -23.15 -5.62 10.24
CA VAL A 2 -21.82 -6.24 10.03
C VAL A 2 -20.96 -5.92 11.26
N GLY A 3 -20.37 -6.94 11.90
CA GLY A 3 -19.34 -6.76 12.94
C GLY A 3 -19.77 -6.99 14.39
N GLU A 4 -20.25 -8.20 14.75
CA GLU A 4 -20.43 -8.61 16.16
C GLU A 4 -19.16 -9.16 16.82
N THR A 5 -18.06 -9.30 16.08
CA THR A 5 -16.72 -9.52 16.65
C THR A 5 -16.04 -8.18 16.90
N SER A 6 -16.58 -7.43 17.86
CA SER A 6 -16.04 -6.15 18.34
C SER A 6 -14.75 -6.35 19.13
N GLY A 7 -13.65 -6.61 18.42
CA GLY A 7 -12.29 -6.55 18.98
C GLY A 7 -11.63 -5.23 18.58
N CYS A 8 -12.15 -4.09 19.06
CA CYS A 8 -11.73 -2.73 18.67
C CYS A 8 -11.96 -2.41 17.19
N SER A 9 -12.41 -1.20 16.86
CA SER A 9 -12.28 -0.67 15.51
C SER A 9 -10.79 -0.42 15.26
N ASP A 10 -10.04 -1.46 14.93
CA ASP A 10 -8.56 -1.44 14.87
C ASP A 10 -8.09 -0.83 13.54
N HIS A 11 -8.52 0.41 13.31
CA HIS A 11 -8.14 1.23 12.17
C HIS A 11 -6.61 1.34 12.06
N ASP A 12 -5.88 1.28 13.16
CA ASP A 12 -4.42 1.23 13.19
C ASP A 12 -3.89 -0.09 12.64
N HIS A 13 -4.46 -1.23 13.06
CA HIS A 13 -4.16 -2.52 12.45
C HIS A 13 -4.45 -2.51 10.95
N ASP A 14 -5.57 -1.92 10.51
CA ASP A 14 -5.91 -1.81 9.09
C ASP A 14 -4.88 -0.97 8.32
N LEU A 15 -4.45 0.17 8.87
CA LEU A 15 -3.44 1.04 8.27
C LEU A 15 -2.08 0.34 8.16
N ILE A 16 -1.65 -0.38 9.21
CA ILE A 16 -0.40 -1.12 9.23
C ILE A 16 -0.44 -2.33 8.29
N HIS A 17 -1.53 -3.09 8.32
CA HIS A 17 -1.73 -4.23 7.44
C HIS A 17 -1.70 -3.81 5.97
N GLU A 18 -2.41 -2.72 5.64
CA GLU A 18 -2.42 -2.16 4.30
C GLU A 18 -1.03 -1.65 3.88
N LEU A 19 -0.30 -0.99 4.79
CA LEU A 19 1.05 -0.51 4.49
C LEU A 19 1.99 -1.68 4.17
N SER A 20 1.93 -2.75 4.95
CA SER A 20 2.69 -3.98 4.71
C SER A 20 2.38 -4.58 3.33
N ARG A 21 1.09 -4.77 3.02
CA ARG A 21 0.63 -5.32 1.74
C ARG A 21 1.09 -4.48 0.53
N ARG A 22 1.08 -3.16 0.68
CA ARG A 22 1.52 -2.23 -0.36
C ARG A 22 3.03 -2.25 -0.56
N LEU A 23 3.82 -2.31 0.51
CA LEU A 23 5.28 -2.45 0.43
C LEU A 23 5.68 -3.76 -0.26
N ASP A 24 4.99 -4.86 0.04
CA ASP A 24 5.19 -6.15 -0.64
C ASP A 24 4.87 -6.05 -2.14
N SER A 25 3.79 -5.36 -2.49
CA SER A 25 3.41 -5.13 -3.89
C SER A 25 4.44 -4.26 -4.62
N LEU A 26 4.94 -3.22 -3.95
CA LEU A 26 5.97 -2.33 -4.48
C LEU A 26 7.24 -3.08 -4.86
N TRP A 27 7.67 -4.01 -4.00
CA TRP A 27 8.83 -4.84 -4.26
C TRP A 27 8.65 -5.78 -5.46
N ARG A 28 7.43 -6.32 -5.64
CA ARG A 28 7.13 -7.20 -6.79
C ARG A 28 7.12 -6.46 -8.13
N TYR A 29 6.80 -5.16 -8.16
CA TYR A 29 6.77 -4.41 -9.41
C TYR A 29 8.12 -4.39 -10.12
N ASP A 30 9.25 -4.40 -9.39
CA ASP A 30 10.57 -4.48 -10.02
C ASP A 30 10.74 -5.77 -10.85
N GLN A 31 10.27 -6.89 -10.31
CA GLN A 31 10.27 -8.15 -11.04
C GLN A 31 9.30 -8.14 -12.22
N TYR A 32 8.13 -7.50 -12.08
CA TYR A 32 7.14 -7.41 -13.16
C TYR A 32 7.66 -6.56 -14.33
N ILE A 33 8.33 -5.45 -14.04
CA ILE A 33 9.00 -4.59 -15.03
C ILE A 33 10.09 -5.38 -15.76
N ALA A 34 10.94 -6.11 -15.03
CA ALA A 34 11.97 -6.96 -15.62
C ALA A 34 11.37 -8.07 -16.52
N ASN A 35 10.31 -8.74 -16.06
CA ASN A 35 9.63 -9.79 -16.83
C ASN A 35 8.95 -9.25 -18.11
N ALA A 36 8.63 -7.96 -18.14
CA ALA A 36 7.97 -7.30 -19.25
C ALA A 36 8.95 -6.54 -20.18
N GLU A 37 10.27 -6.67 -19.98
CA GLU A 37 11.29 -5.91 -20.72
C GLU A 37 11.14 -6.00 -22.25
N TRP A 38 10.68 -7.15 -22.74
CA TRP A 38 10.48 -7.44 -24.17
C TRP A 38 9.24 -6.78 -24.79
N ARG A 39 8.37 -6.13 -24.00
CA ARG A 39 7.13 -5.49 -24.48
C ARG A 39 6.94 -4.12 -23.84
N ASP A 40 7.24 -3.08 -24.61
CA ASP A 40 7.28 -1.69 -24.13
C ASP A 40 6.00 -1.25 -23.42
N GLU A 41 4.82 -1.49 -24.00
CA GLU A 41 3.54 -1.11 -23.38
C GLU A 41 3.31 -1.81 -22.04
N LEU A 42 3.68 -3.09 -21.94
CA LEU A 42 3.50 -3.86 -20.71
C LEU A 42 4.51 -3.43 -19.65
N ARG A 43 5.76 -3.16 -20.04
CA ARG A 43 6.77 -2.57 -19.15
C ARG A 43 6.31 -1.22 -18.62
N GLN A 44 5.83 -0.34 -19.51
CA GLN A 44 5.34 0.98 -19.15
C GLN A 44 4.17 0.91 -18.17
N PHE A 45 3.22 0.01 -18.41
CA PHE A 45 2.11 -0.23 -17.48
C PHE A 45 2.60 -0.57 -16.07
N TRP A 46 3.59 -1.46 -15.92
CA TRP A 46 4.13 -1.80 -14.60
C TRP A 46 4.92 -0.66 -13.96
N MET A 47 5.63 0.15 -14.75
CA MET A 47 6.29 1.37 -14.26
C MET A 47 5.27 2.37 -13.73
N ASP A 48 4.17 2.59 -14.45
CA ASP A 48 3.09 3.49 -14.04
C ASP A 48 2.39 2.98 -12.78
N ALA A 49 2.09 1.67 -12.72
CA ALA A 49 1.52 1.03 -11.54
C ALA A 49 2.42 1.18 -10.31
N LYS A 50 3.74 1.00 -10.48
CA LYS A 50 4.73 1.22 -9.42
C LYS A 50 4.70 2.65 -8.91
N ALA A 51 4.63 3.64 -9.80
CA ALA A 51 4.57 5.05 -9.44
C ALA A 51 3.30 5.39 -8.65
N LEU A 52 2.15 4.84 -9.06
CA LEU A 52 0.88 4.99 -8.31
C LEU A 52 0.97 4.37 -6.91
N GLU A 53 1.58 3.18 -6.80
CA GLU A 53 1.74 2.50 -5.50
C GLU A 53 2.65 3.30 -4.56
N GLN A 54 3.73 3.92 -5.07
CA GLN A 54 4.58 4.81 -4.27
C GLN A 54 3.82 6.01 -3.71
N GLN A 55 2.92 6.62 -4.50
CA GLN A 55 2.07 7.71 -4.05
C GLN A 55 1.09 7.25 -2.96
N ALA A 56 0.47 6.07 -3.14
CA ALA A 56 -0.43 5.49 -2.14
C ALA A 56 0.30 5.18 -0.82
N ILE A 57 1.49 4.57 -0.88
CA ILE A 57 2.34 4.32 0.30
C ILE A 57 2.69 5.62 1.00
N GLN A 58 3.05 6.67 0.27
CA GLN A 58 3.37 7.96 0.86
C GLN A 58 2.16 8.56 1.57
N ARG A 59 0.98 8.52 0.95
CA ARG A 59 -0.26 8.99 1.55
C ARG A 59 -0.62 8.20 2.81
N LEU A 60 -0.45 6.89 2.79
CA LEU A 60 -0.73 6.02 3.93
C LEU A 60 0.22 6.29 5.11
N LYS A 61 1.50 6.52 4.84
CA LYS A 61 2.48 6.95 5.86
C LYS A 61 2.11 8.28 6.50
N GLU A 62 1.56 9.22 5.73
CA GLU A 62 1.08 10.48 6.28
C GLU A 62 -0.12 10.30 7.21
N LEU A 63 -1.07 9.42 6.85
CA LEU A 63 -2.21 9.09 7.70
C LEU A 63 -1.76 8.44 9.01
N ILE A 64 -0.91 7.42 8.95
CA ILE A 64 -0.35 6.77 10.16
C ILE A 64 0.35 7.81 11.05
N LYS A 65 1.11 8.73 10.46
CA LYS A 65 1.76 9.82 11.22
C LYS A 65 0.75 10.76 11.87
N GLN A 66 -0.41 10.97 11.27
CA GLN A 66 -1.49 11.78 11.84
C GLN A 66 -2.14 11.06 13.03
N GLU A 67 -2.48 9.77 12.89
CA GLU A 67 -3.07 8.99 13.98
C GLU A 67 -2.13 8.89 15.20
N VAL A 68 -0.84 8.64 14.97
CA VAL A 68 0.18 8.65 16.05
C VAL A 68 0.27 10.01 16.76
N ARG A 69 0.17 11.12 16.02
CA ARG A 69 0.21 12.47 16.60
C ARG A 69 -1.04 12.81 17.40
N ASN A 70 -2.17 12.21 17.05
CA ASN A 70 -3.45 12.43 17.70
C ASN A 70 -3.62 11.57 18.97
N GLU A 71 -2.59 10.79 19.37
CA GLU A 71 -2.65 9.78 20.44
C GLU A 71 -3.80 8.76 20.21
N CYS A 72 -4.11 8.51 18.94
CA CYS A 72 -5.16 7.59 18.48
C CYS A 72 -4.55 6.42 17.71
N PHE A 73 -3.41 5.90 18.22
CA PHE A 73 -2.63 4.79 17.64
C PHE A 73 -2.10 3.88 18.74
#